data_AF-K2CWL3-F1
#
_entry.id   AF-K2CWL3-F1
#
_cell.length_a   1.000
_cell.length_b   1.000
_cell.length_c   1.000
_cell.angle_alpha   90.00
_cell.angle_beta   90.00
_cell.angle_gamma   90.00
#
_symmetry.space_group_name_H-M   'P 1'
#
loop_
_entity.id
_entity.type
_entity.pdbx_description
1 polymer ?
#
loop_
_entity_poly.entity_id
_entity_poly.type
_entity_poly.pdbx_seq_one_letter_code
_entity_poly.pdbx_strand_id
1 'polypeptide(L)'
;GWAFGPRYIIPAMAALSFFVGIFLTEFKYKFLAKIFAVILFAISCAISLLGVLTTNLVPPKVEAVYLNLKYGYTFNVDYLTRGQTGSFVYHNYFSQFSFIQYYFTILSILMIIVIFILFVLPLFTRRKVEG
;
A
#
# COMPACT_ATOMS: atom_id res chain seq x y z
N GLY A 1 -12.56 3.44 -5.80
CA GLY A 1 -11.20 3.58 -6.35
C GLY A 1 -10.92 2.72 -7.56
N TRP A 2 -11.41 1.47 -7.60
CA TRP A 2 -11.06 0.52 -8.66
C TRP A 2 -11.91 0.63 -9.95
N ALA A 3 -13.11 1.23 -9.90
CA ALA A 3 -14.00 1.33 -11.07
C ALA A 3 -13.71 2.51 -12.02
N PHE A 4 -12.99 3.55 -11.54
CA PHE A 4 -12.61 4.71 -12.37
C PHE A 4 -11.09 4.87 -12.51
N GLY A 5 -10.29 3.99 -11.90
CA GLY A 5 -8.84 4.06 -11.93
C GLY A 5 -8.25 5.07 -10.93
N PRO A 6 -6.99 4.87 -10.50
CA PRO A 6 -6.31 5.74 -9.53
C PRO A 6 -6.19 7.21 -9.98
N ARG A 7 -6.19 7.45 -11.30
CA ARG A 7 -5.89 8.75 -11.91
C ARG A 7 -6.80 9.90 -11.47
N TYR A 8 -8.09 9.64 -11.22
CA TYR A 8 -9.03 10.69 -10.81
C TYR A 8 -8.94 11.02 -9.32
N ILE A 9 -8.25 10.20 -8.54
CA ILE A 9 -8.14 10.36 -7.09
C ILE A 9 -6.83 11.08 -6.72
N ILE A 10 -5.88 11.21 -7.65
CA ILE A 10 -4.58 11.84 -7.41
C ILE A 10 -4.74 13.24 -6.79
N PRO A 11 -5.58 14.17 -7.31
CA PRO A 11 -5.72 15.49 -6.71
C PRO A 11 -6.36 15.44 -5.31
N ALA A 12 -7.36 14.58 -5.11
CA ALA A 12 -8.00 14.41 -3.81
C ALA A 12 -7.04 13.80 -2.77
N MET A 13 -6.18 12.87 -3.18
CA MET A 13 -5.16 12.28 -2.31
C MET A 13 -4.12 13.32 -1.88
N ALA A 14 -3.71 14.23 -2.78
CA ALA A 14 -2.83 15.33 -2.44
C ALA A 14 -3.46 16.21 -1.35
N ALA A 15 -4.72 16.62 -1.51
CA ALA A 15 -5.44 17.41 -0.50
C ALA A 15 -5.60 16.65 0.83
N LEU A 16 -5.96 15.36 0.80
CA LEU A 16 -6.11 14.54 2.00
C LEU A 16 -4.80 14.29 2.74
N SER A 17 -3.66 14.26 2.04
CA SER A 17 -2.36 14.04 2.67
C SER A 17 -1.98 15.14 3.68
N PHE A 18 -2.44 16.37 3.46
CA PHE A 18 -2.25 17.48 4.40
C PHE A 18 -2.95 17.21 5.75
N PHE A 19 -4.18 16.71 5.71
CA PHE A 19 -4.94 16.37 6.92
C PHE A 19 -4.32 15.21 7.69
N VAL A 20 -3.66 14.27 7.02
CA VAL A 20 -2.88 13.21 7.68
C VAL A 20 -1.73 13.80 8.49
N GLY A 21 -1.03 14.81 7.95
CA GLY A 21 0.02 15.52 8.68
C GLY A 21 -0.49 16.23 9.93
N ILE A 22 -1.63 16.93 9.82
CA ILE A 22 -2.29 17.58 10.96
C ILE A 22 -2.68 16.53 12.01
N PHE A 23 -3.32 15.43 11.60
CA PHE A 23 -3.72 14.36 12.51
C PHE A 23 -2.53 13.77 13.27
N LEU A 24 -1.40 13.54 12.61
CA LEU A 24 -0.20 13.01 13.26
C LEU A 24 0.46 14.00 14.23
N THR A 25 0.23 15.31 14.04
CA THR A 25 0.90 16.38 14.81
C THR A 25 0.08 16.84 16.00
N GLU A 26 -1.21 17.13 15.77
CA GLU A 26 -2.12 17.79 16.71
C GLU A 26 -2.91 16.81 17.57
N PHE A 27 -2.98 15.53 17.20
CA PHE A 27 -3.77 14.57 17.98
C PHE A 27 -3.14 14.32 19.36
N LYS A 28 -3.98 14.40 20.40
CA LYS A 28 -3.57 14.28 21.82
C LYS A 28 -2.75 13.01 22.08
N TYR A 29 -3.15 11.88 21.48
CA TYR A 29 -2.47 10.59 21.64
C TYR A 29 -1.54 10.30 20.46
N LYS A 30 -0.42 11.02 20.36
CA LYS A 30 0.53 10.93 19.24
C LYS A 30 0.99 9.50 18.93
N PHE A 31 1.20 8.68 19.95
CA PHE A 31 1.58 7.28 19.76
C PHE A 31 0.47 6.45 19.11
N LEU A 32 -0.78 6.63 19.54
CA LEU A 32 -1.94 5.94 18.98
C LEU A 32 -2.20 6.39 17.54
N ALA A 33 -2.06 7.69 17.25
CA ALA A 33 -2.17 8.22 15.90
C ALA A 33 -1.14 7.59 14.94
N LYS A 34 0.11 7.38 15.40
CA LYS A 34 1.15 6.70 14.61
C LYS A 34 0.81 5.23 14.36
N ILE A 35 0.34 4.50 15.36
CA ILE A 35 -0.09 3.10 15.19
C ILE A 35 -1.21 3.01 14.15
N PHE A 36 -2.21 3.88 14.28
CA PHE A 36 -3.33 3.92 13.34
C PHE A 36 -2.87 4.23 11.91
N ALA A 37 -1.95 5.18 11.75
CA ALA A 37 -1.35 5.49 10.45
C ALA A 37 -0.59 4.29 9.86
N VAL A 38 0.16 3.53 10.67
CA VAL A 38 0.86 2.32 10.22
C VAL A 38 -0.14 1.26 9.74
N ILE A 39 -1.23 1.03 10.48
CA ILE A 39 -2.25 0.04 10.10
C ILE A 39 -2.90 0.42 8.77
N LEU A 40 -3.32 1.69 8.63
CA LEU A 40 -3.92 2.18 7.39
C LEU A 40 -2.94 2.11 6.22
N PHE A 41 -1.67 2.48 6.45
CA PHE A 41 -0.63 2.37 5.44
C PHE A 41 -0.42 0.92 5.02
N ALA A 42 -0.36 -0.03 5.96
CA ALA A 42 -0.14 -1.44 5.67
C ALA A 42 -1.24 -2.01 4.74
N ILE A 43 -2.51 -1.73 5.05
CA ILE A 43 -3.66 -2.18 4.26
C ILE A 43 -3.62 -1.54 2.86
N SER A 44 -3.42 -0.22 2.80
CA SER A 44 -3.38 0.52 1.54
C SER A 44 -2.23 0.08 0.64
N CYS A 45 -1.04 -0.07 1.23
CA CYS A 45 0.18 -0.49 0.54
C CYS A 45 0.03 -1.92 0.01
N ALA A 46 -0.47 -2.86 0.83
CA ALA A 46 -0.71 -4.24 0.41
C ALA A 46 -1.63 -4.31 -0.83
N ILE A 47 -2.78 -3.63 -0.78
CA ILE A 47 -3.75 -3.62 -1.88
C ILE A 47 -3.16 -2.95 -3.13
N SER A 48 -2.43 -1.84 -2.97
CA SER A 48 -1.83 -1.11 -4.08
C SER A 48 -0.71 -1.92 -4.75
N LEU A 49 0.13 -2.56 -3.93
CA LEU A 49 1.23 -3.41 -4.40
C LEU A 49 0.72 -4.63 -5.16
N LEU A 50 -0.40 -5.23 -4.72
CA LEU A 50 -1.08 -6.29 -5.45
C LEU A 50 -1.43 -5.84 -6.87
N GLY A 51 -2.06 -4.67 -7.02
CA GLY A 51 -2.42 -4.12 -8.35
C GLY A 51 -1.21 -3.91 -9.25
N VAL A 52 -0.12 -3.33 -8.72
CA VAL A 52 1.11 -3.05 -9.47
C VAL A 52 1.83 -4.32 -9.92
N LEU A 53 1.91 -5.34 -9.06
CA LEU A 53 2.67 -6.56 -9.36
C LEU A 53 1.90 -7.59 -10.17
N THR A 54 0.56 -7.57 -10.13
CA THR A 54 -0.28 -8.54 -10.85
C THR A 54 -0.87 -7.95 -12.11
N THR A 55 -1.97 -7.20 -11.97
CA THR A 55 -2.70 -6.59 -13.08
C THR A 55 -3.59 -5.45 -12.61
N ASN A 56 -3.68 -4.40 -13.44
CA ASN A 56 -4.62 -3.31 -13.26
C ASN A 56 -5.93 -3.53 -14.05
N LEU A 57 -6.03 -4.63 -14.81
CA LEU A 57 -7.20 -4.98 -15.62
C LEU A 57 -8.24 -5.75 -14.80
N VAL A 58 -8.68 -5.16 -13.70
CA VAL A 58 -9.71 -5.77 -12.84
C VAL A 58 -11.09 -5.36 -13.32
N PRO A 59 -12.01 -6.32 -13.54
CA PRO A 59 -13.32 -6.02 -14.11
C PRO A 59 -14.11 -5.07 -13.20
N PRO A 60 -14.85 -4.10 -13.76
CA PRO A 60 -15.78 -3.28 -13.01
C PRO A 60 -16.81 -4.16 -12.29
N LYS A 61 -17.19 -3.76 -11.06
CA LYS A 61 -18.15 -4.53 -10.24
C LYS A 61 -19.44 -4.86 -10.99
N VAL A 62 -19.94 -3.92 -11.79
CA VAL A 62 -21.20 -4.08 -12.54
C VAL A 62 -21.10 -5.22 -13.56
N GLU A 63 -19.98 -5.30 -14.28
CA GLU A 63 -19.72 -6.38 -15.25
C GLU A 63 -19.39 -7.70 -14.54
N ALA A 64 -18.58 -7.65 -13.49
CA ALA A 64 -18.15 -8.83 -12.75
C ALA A 64 -19.31 -9.56 -12.07
N VAL A 65 -20.26 -8.81 -11.48
CA VAL A 65 -21.45 -9.41 -10.86
C VAL A 65 -22.33 -10.09 -11.90
N TYR A 66 -22.51 -9.46 -13.07
CA TYR A 66 -23.30 -10.05 -14.17
C TYR A 66 -22.66 -11.35 -14.69
N LEU A 67 -21.33 -11.39 -14.80
CA LEU A 67 -20.58 -12.54 -15.31
C LEU A 67 -20.15 -13.55 -14.23
N ASN A 68 -20.57 -13.38 -12.97
CA ASN A 68 -20.11 -14.18 -11.82
C ASN A 68 -18.58 -14.26 -11.67
N LEU A 69 -17.88 -13.15 -11.97
CA LEU A 69 -16.43 -13.01 -11.83
C LEU A 69 -16.04 -12.35 -10.50
N LYS A 70 -14.83 -12.66 -10.02
CA LYS A 70 -14.22 -11.93 -8.90
C LYS A 70 -13.80 -10.51 -9.33
N TYR A 71 -13.89 -9.55 -8.42
CA TYR A 71 -13.55 -8.14 -8.65
C TYR A 71 -12.84 -7.51 -7.47
N GLY A 72 -12.18 -6.38 -7.71
CA GLY A 72 -11.37 -5.68 -6.71
C GLY A 72 -10.09 -6.45 -6.35
N TYR A 73 -9.57 -6.22 -5.15
CA TYR A 73 -8.28 -6.79 -4.72
C TYR A 73 -8.29 -8.33 -4.64
N THR A 74 -9.45 -8.96 -4.46
CA THR A 74 -9.56 -10.43 -4.38
C THR A 74 -9.19 -11.10 -5.69
N PHE A 75 -9.42 -10.43 -6.83
CA PHE A 75 -8.95 -10.88 -8.13
C PHE A 75 -7.41 -10.88 -8.19
N ASN A 76 -6.76 -9.86 -7.66
CA ASN A 76 -5.29 -9.79 -7.61
C ASN A 76 -4.68 -10.81 -6.63
N VAL A 77 -5.38 -11.13 -5.53
CA VAL A 77 -4.94 -12.20 -4.61
C VAL A 77 -4.92 -13.55 -5.33
N ASP A 78 -5.90 -13.83 -6.19
CA ASP A 78 -5.88 -15.04 -7.02
C ASP A 78 -4.68 -15.06 -7.98
N TYR A 79 -4.30 -13.92 -8.58
CA TYR A 79 -3.10 -13.82 -9.41
C TYR A 79 -1.82 -14.09 -8.60
N LEU A 80 -1.71 -13.49 -7.41
CA LEU A 80 -0.58 -13.69 -6.52
C LEU A 80 -0.42 -15.16 -6.12
N THR A 81 -1.50 -15.81 -5.71
CA THR A 81 -1.49 -17.22 -5.28
C THR A 81 -1.22 -18.19 -6.42
N ARG A 82 -1.60 -17.85 -7.65
CA ARG A 82 -1.30 -18.61 -8.86
C ARG A 82 0.09 -18.33 -9.46
N GLY A 83 0.88 -17.43 -8.86
CA GLY A 83 2.19 -17.03 -9.39
C GLY A 83 2.10 -16.22 -10.69
N GLN A 84 0.94 -15.65 -11.00
CA GLN A 84 0.70 -14.85 -12.21
C GLN A 84 1.07 -13.39 -11.95
N THR A 85 1.92 -12.84 -12.80
CA THR A 85 2.46 -11.49 -12.65
C THR A 85 2.60 -10.80 -13.99
N GLY A 86 2.26 -9.51 -14.03
CA GLY A 86 2.58 -8.61 -15.13
C GLY A 86 3.89 -7.84 -14.93
N SER A 87 4.63 -8.11 -13.85
CA SER A 87 5.86 -7.38 -13.51
C SER A 87 7.03 -7.83 -14.37
N PHE A 88 7.47 -6.95 -15.26
CA PHE A 88 8.70 -7.14 -16.05
C PHE A 88 9.93 -7.38 -15.16
N VAL A 89 10.05 -6.62 -14.06
CA VAL A 89 11.21 -6.71 -13.15
C VAL A 89 11.26 -8.08 -12.50
N TYR A 90 10.12 -8.61 -12.05
CA TYR A 90 10.07 -9.94 -11.45
C TYR A 90 10.51 -11.01 -12.45
N HIS A 91 9.97 -10.99 -13.67
CA HIS A 91 10.27 -12.01 -14.67
C HIS A 91 11.75 -12.05 -15.07
N ASN A 92 12.38 -10.87 -15.22
CA ASN A 92 13.76 -10.78 -15.68
C ASN A 92 14.80 -10.99 -14.58
N TYR A 93 14.53 -10.59 -13.33
CA TYR A 93 15.55 -10.54 -12.28
C TYR A 93 15.25 -11.40 -11.04
N PHE A 94 13.99 -11.74 -10.80
CA PHE A 94 13.56 -12.36 -9.53
C PHE A 94 12.70 -13.61 -9.71
N SER A 95 12.64 -14.17 -10.92
CA SER A 95 11.89 -15.39 -11.25
C SER A 95 12.38 -16.64 -10.52
N GLN A 96 13.60 -16.58 -9.97
CA GLN A 96 14.17 -17.59 -9.07
C GLN A 96 13.46 -17.70 -7.71
N PHE A 97 12.72 -16.67 -7.28
CA PHE A 97 11.95 -16.67 -6.04
C PHE A 97 10.47 -16.91 -6.31
N SER A 98 9.75 -17.46 -5.33
CA SER A 98 8.29 -17.51 -5.41
C SER A 98 7.72 -16.10 -5.48
N PHE A 99 6.74 -15.88 -6.35
CA PHE A 99 6.11 -14.57 -6.53
C PHE A 99 5.47 -14.04 -5.23
N ILE A 100 4.95 -14.95 -4.38
CA ILE A 100 4.47 -14.62 -3.04
C ILE A 100 5.59 -14.06 -2.15
N GLN A 101 6.76 -14.70 -2.18
CA GLN A 101 7.91 -14.23 -1.41
C GLN A 101 8.33 -12.85 -1.89
N TYR A 102 8.42 -12.65 -3.21
CA TYR A 102 8.75 -11.36 -3.81
C TYR A 102 7.79 -10.25 -3.37
N TYR A 103 6.49 -10.52 -3.38
CA TYR A 103 5.46 -9.60 -2.89
C TYR A 103 5.69 -9.23 -1.41
N PHE A 104 5.85 -10.21 -0.52
CA PHE A 104 6.04 -9.96 0.90
C PHE A 104 7.37 -9.28 1.22
N THR A 105 8.43 -9.53 0.45
CA THR A 105 9.71 -8.84 0.59
C THR A 105 9.55 -7.34 0.33
N ILE A 106 8.92 -6.95 -0.78
CA ILE A 106 8.70 -5.53 -1.10
C ILE A 106 7.80 -4.87 -0.05
N LEU A 107 6.71 -5.55 0.34
CA LEU A 107 5.81 -5.05 1.37
C LEU A 107 6.57 -4.81 2.70
N SER A 108 7.41 -5.75 3.10
CA SER A 108 8.20 -5.66 4.34
C SER A 108 9.18 -4.49 4.31
N ILE A 109 9.87 -4.26 3.18
CA ILE A 109 10.78 -3.12 3.01
C ILE A 109 10.01 -1.80 3.17
N LEU A 110 8.86 -1.66 2.52
CA LEU A 110 8.03 -0.45 2.63
C LEU A 110 7.51 -0.23 4.06
N MET A 111 7.13 -1.30 4.76
CA MET A 111 6.72 -1.22 6.16
C MET A 111 7.85 -0.79 7.08
N ILE A 112 9.07 -1.32 6.89
CA ILE A 112 10.25 -0.93 7.66
C ILE A 112 10.53 0.56 7.47
N ILE A 113 10.47 1.07 6.23
CA ILE A 113 10.68 2.49 5.94
C ILE A 113 9.67 3.36 6.68
N VAL A 114 8.39 3.02 6.63
CA VAL A 114 7.34 3.80 7.31
C VAL A 114 7.47 3.74 8.82
N ILE A 115 7.78 2.58 9.39
CA ILE A 115 8.02 2.45 10.84
C ILE A 115 9.22 3.30 11.25
N PHE A 116 10.30 3.25 10.48
CA PHE A 116 11.49 4.06 10.72
C PHE A 116 11.16 5.57 10.71
N ILE A 117 10.43 6.04 9.70
CA ILE A 117 10.02 7.44 9.58
C ILE A 117 9.12 7.87 10.75
N LEU A 118 8.13 7.05 11.13
CA LEU A 118 7.14 7.45 12.14
C LEU A 118 7.66 7.32 13.58
N PHE A 119 8.51 6.33 13.87
CA PHE A 119 8.94 6.04 15.24
C PHE A 119 10.39 6.39 15.51
N VAL A 120 11.31 6.11 14.60
CA VAL A 120 12.75 6.24 14.85
C VAL A 120 13.24 7.67 14.58
N LEU A 121 12.88 8.25 13.44
CA LEU A 121 13.33 9.59 13.05
C LEU A 121 12.96 10.69 14.07
N PRO A 122 11.73 10.73 14.63
CA PRO A 122 11.36 11.78 15.59
C PRO A 122 12.11 11.71 16.93
N LEU A 123 12.69 10.57 17.28
CA LEU A 123 13.50 10.43 18.50
C LEU A 123 14.79 11.26 18.41
N PHE A 124 15.40 11.32 17.22
CA PHE A 124 16.59 12.13 16.98
C PHE A 124 16.28 13.63 17.00
N THR A 125 15.11 14.03 16.49
CA THR A 125 14.69 15.43 16.47
C THR A 125 14.43 15.97 17.88
N ARG A 126 13.79 15.19 18.77
CA ARG A 126 13.57 15.62 20.16
C ARG A 126 14.87 15.86 20.92
N ARG A 127 15.86 14.99 20.73
CA ARG A 127 17.14 15.06 21.45
C ARG A 127 17.97 16.30 21.13
N LYS A 128 17.76 16.91 19.95
CA LYS A 128 18.50 18.10 19.48
C LYS A 128 17.92 19.43 19.99
N VAL A 129 16.75 19.41 20.62
CA VAL A 129 16.08 20.59 21.19
C VAL A 129 16.35 20.72 22.69
N GLU A 130 16.76 19.63 23.35
CA GLU A 130 17.00 19.55 24.80
C GLU A 130 18.49 19.64 25.20
N GLY A 131 19.41 19.75 24.24
CA GLY A 131 20.85 19.93 24.47
C GLY A 131 21.37 21.16 23.76
#